data_AF-A0A5K1FUW1-F1
#
_entry.id   AF-A0A5K1FUW1-F1
#
_cell.length_a   1.000
_cell.length_b   1.000
_cell.length_c   1.000
_cell.angle_alpha   90.00
_cell.angle_beta   90.00
_cell.angle_gamma   90.00
#
_symmetry.space_group_name_H-M   'P 1'
#
loop_
_entity.id
_entity.type
_entity.pdbx_description
1 polymer ?
#
loop_
_entity_poly.entity_id
_entity_poly.type
_entity_poly.pdbx_seq_one_letter_code
_entity_poly.pdbx_strand_id
1 'polypeptide(L)' 'IINSELFKRLKGVHGSSYAPFMLSKLVPVIGHLQEDSLGMEEKVQKYLADNVDVIVSCAANTKFDE' A
#
# COMPACT_ATOMS: atom_id res chain seq x y z
N ILE A 1 0.85 -1.30 8.81
CA ILE A 1 -0.47 -0.88 8.24
C ILE A 1 -1.64 -1.52 9.01
N ILE A 2 -1.79 -2.86 9.00
CA ILE A 2 -2.99 -3.53 9.56
C ILE A 2 -3.16 -3.44 11.10
N ASN A 3 -2.15 -2.97 11.84
CA ASN A 3 -2.24 -2.78 13.29
C ASN A 3 -2.59 -1.34 13.69
N SER A 4 -2.87 -0.46 12.73
CA SER A 4 -3.28 0.92 13.01
C SER A 4 -4.65 0.99 13.72
N GLU A 5 -4.82 1.94 14.64
CA GLU A 5 -6.10 2.23 15.32
C GLU A 5 -7.21 2.63 14.34
N LEU A 6 -6.86 3.10 13.14
CA LEU A 6 -7.81 3.40 12.06
C LEU A 6 -8.75 2.22 11.77
N PHE A 7 -8.26 0.98 11.94
CA PHE A 7 -9.01 -0.24 11.64
C PHE A 7 -9.69 -0.87 12.86
N LYS A 8 -9.74 -0.20 14.03
CA LYS A 8 -10.33 -0.75 15.27
C LYS A 8 -11.75 -1.30 15.10
N ARG A 9 -12.61 -0.57 14.35
CA ARG A 9 -13.98 -1.03 14.05
C ARG A 9 -13.98 -2.32 13.24
N LEU A 10 -13.13 -2.39 12.22
CA LEU A 10 -12.99 -3.55 11.35
C LEU A 10 -12.47 -4.77 12.13
N LYS A 11 -11.52 -4.57 13.04
CA LYS A 11 -11.02 -5.61 13.95
C LYS A 11 -12.13 -6.15 14.86
N GLY A 12 -13.01 -5.29 15.35
CA GLY A 12 -14.18 -5.70 16.14
C GLY A 12 -15.18 -6.56 15.34
N VAL A 13 -15.41 -6.21 14.07
CA VAL A 13 -16.33 -6.95 13.18
C VAL A 13 -15.78 -8.33 12.81
N HIS A 14 -14.49 -8.41 12.47
CA HIS A 14 -13.90 -9.66 11.96
C HIS A 14 -13.26 -10.54 13.03
N GLY A 15 -13.05 -10.04 14.25
CA GLY A 15 -12.52 -10.84 15.36
C GLY A 15 -11.22 -11.59 15.00
N SER A 16 -11.22 -12.91 15.18
CA SER A 16 -10.09 -13.78 14.84
C SER A 16 -9.77 -13.82 13.34
N SER A 17 -10.76 -13.57 12.47
CA SER A 17 -10.59 -13.51 11.02
C SER A 17 -10.02 -12.17 10.52
N TYR A 18 -9.80 -11.20 11.41
CA TYR A 18 -9.30 -9.87 11.03
C TYR A 18 -7.98 -9.92 10.25
N ALA A 19 -6.97 -10.65 10.76
CA ALA A 19 -5.68 -10.71 10.11
C ALA A 19 -5.74 -11.40 8.72
N PRO A 20 -6.34 -12.59 8.58
CA PRO A 20 -6.55 -13.20 7.28
C PRO A 20 -7.34 -12.31 6.30
N PHE A 21 -8.39 -11.64 6.79
CA PHE A 21 -9.19 -10.72 5.97
C PHE A 21 -8.36 -9.56 5.44
N MET A 22 -7.60 -8.88 6.30
CA MET A 22 -6.77 -7.75 5.88
C MET A 22 -5.67 -8.17 4.90
N LEU A 23 -5.02 -9.30 5.15
CA LEU A 23 -3.97 -9.80 4.26
C LEU A 23 -4.52 -10.19 2.87
N SER A 24 -5.78 -10.62 2.79
CA SER A 24 -6.43 -10.89 1.49
C SER A 24 -6.66 -9.64 0.64
N LYS A 25 -6.54 -8.44 1.22
CA LYS A 25 -6.74 -7.14 0.55
C LYS A 25 -5.44 -6.42 0.21
N LEU A 26 -4.30 -6.93 0.64
CA LEU A 26 -3.01 -6.25 0.50
C LEU A 26 -2.14 -6.97 -0.54
N VAL A 27 -1.75 -6.24 -1.58
CA VAL A 27 -0.79 -6.69 -2.58
C VAL A 27 0.44 -5.78 -2.49
N PRO A 28 1.56 -6.23 -1.89
CA PRO A 28 2.79 -5.44 -1.85
C PRO A 28 3.43 -5.39 -3.25
N VAL A 29 3.92 -4.21 -3.62
CA VAL A 29 4.67 -3.98 -4.85
C VAL A 29 6.00 -3.34 -4.47
N ILE A 30 7.11 -3.89 -4.96
CA ILE A 30 8.45 -3.35 -4.72
C ILE A 30 8.66 -2.15 -5.65
N GLY A 31 9.20 -1.06 -5.12
CA GLY A 31 9.55 0.12 -5.92
C GLY A 31 10.23 1.23 -5.12
N HIS A 32 10.81 2.19 -5.85
CA HIS A 32 11.55 3.34 -5.34
C HIS A 32 11.09 4.62 -6.02
N LEU A 33 10.61 5.61 -5.26
CA LEU A 33 10.11 6.89 -5.78
C LEU A 33 11.11 7.69 -6.62
N GLN A 34 12.40 7.46 -6.43
CA GLN A 34 13.47 8.17 -7.12
C GLN A 34 13.85 7.55 -8.46
N GLU A 35 13.29 6.39 -8.79
CA GLU A 35 13.53 5.68 -10.04
C GLU A 35 12.39 5.92 -11.04
N ASP A 36 12.72 5.91 -12.33
CA ASP A 36 11.72 5.98 -13.38
C ASP A 36 10.70 4.85 -13.22
N SER A 37 9.42 5.22 -13.37
CA SER A 37 8.29 4.31 -13.14
C SER A 37 8.36 3.56 -11.80
N LEU A 38 8.91 4.20 -10.77
CA LEU A 38 9.10 3.67 -9.43
C LEU A 38 10.00 2.41 -9.37
N GLY A 39 10.85 2.17 -10.38
CA GLY A 39 11.70 0.98 -10.45
C GLY A 39 10.93 -0.32 -10.73
N MET A 40 9.69 -0.21 -11.19
CA MET A 40 8.83 -1.37 -11.46
C MET A 40 9.11 -2.01 -12.83
N GLU A 41 8.82 -3.31 -12.98
CA GLU A 41 8.76 -3.93 -14.30
C GLU A 41 7.59 -3.37 -15.13
N GLU A 42 7.78 -3.21 -16.45
CA GLU A 42 6.77 -2.65 -17.37
C GLU A 42 5.39 -3.33 -17.24
N LYS A 43 5.37 -4.65 -17.11
CA LYS A 43 4.12 -5.41 -16.93
C LYS A 43 3.34 -5.00 -15.68
N VAL A 44 4.04 -4.69 -14.58
CA VAL A 44 3.45 -4.27 -13.31
C VAL A 44 2.95 -2.85 -13.43
N GLN A 45 3.74 -1.97 -14.05
CA GLN A 45 3.34 -0.59 -14.33
C GLN A 45 2.04 -0.55 -15.13
N LYS A 46 1.96 -1.32 -16.22
CA LYS A 46 0.77 -1.39 -17.07
C LYS A 46 -0.43 -1.94 -16.30
N TYR A 47 -0.24 -3.02 -15.54
CA TYR A 47 -1.32 -3.56 -14.73
C TYR A 47 -1.86 -2.53 -13.73
N LEU A 48 -0.98 -1.79 -13.05
CA LEU A 48 -1.40 -0.76 -12.11
C LEU A 48 -2.09 0.41 -12.83
N ALA A 49 -1.58 0.86 -13.97
CA ALA A 49 -2.18 1.92 -14.77
C ALA A 49 -3.61 1.58 -15.23
N ASP A 50 -3.87 0.31 -15.54
CA ASP A 50 -5.18 -0.16 -16.02
C ASP A 50 -6.17 -0.46 -14.88
N ASN A 51 -5.69 -0.76 -13.66
CA ASN A 51 -6.53 -1.30 -12.58
C ASN A 51 -6.57 -0.44 -11.30
N VAL A 52 -5.75 0.62 -11.20
CA VAL A 52 -5.77 1.52 -10.04
C VAL A 52 -6.65 2.73 -10.33
N ASP A 53 -7.75 2.83 -9.58
CA ASP A 53 -8.68 3.97 -9.71
C ASP A 53 -8.26 5.19 -8.89
N VAL A 54 -7.57 4.98 -7.76
CA VAL A 54 -7.23 6.02 -6.79
C VAL A 54 -5.79 5.88 -6.33
N ILE A 55 -5.03 6.98 -6.40
CA ILE A 55 -3.67 7.08 -5.90
C ILE A 55 -3.65 7.99 -4.67
N VAL A 56 -3.09 7.48 -3.57
CA VAL A 56 -2.84 8.26 -2.35
C VAL A 56 -1.33 8.38 -2.17
N SER A 57 -0.78 9.54 -2.55
CA SER A 57 0.66 9.81 -2.48
C SER A 57 1.04 10.39 -1.11
N CYS A 58 1.45 9.51 -0.19
CA CYS A 58 1.91 9.91 1.16
C CYS A 58 3.39 9.60 1.41
N ALA A 59 4.08 8.94 0.48
CA ALA A 59 5.46 8.54 0.66
C ALA A 59 6.39 9.74 0.43
N ALA A 60 7.23 10.03 1.42
CA ALA A 60 8.20 11.11 1.40
C ALA A 60 9.40 10.75 2.28
N ASN A 61 10.56 11.32 1.97
CA ASN A 61 11.71 11.31 2.86
C ASN A 61 11.64 12.55 3.76
N THR A 62 11.68 12.37 5.08
CA THR A 62 11.80 13.48 6.03
C THR A 62 13.21 13.47 6.63
N LYS A 63 14.06 14.41 6.21
CA LYS A 63 15.37 14.71 6.82
C LYS A 63 15.37 16.15 7.31
N PHE A 64 16.06 16.42 8.42
CA PHE A 64 16.04 17.73 9.10
C PHE A 64 17.20 18.63 8.70
N ASP A 65 18.05 18.16 7.79
CA ASP A 65 19.36 18.66 7.46
C ASP A 65 19.53 18.67 5.94
N GLU A 66 19.12 19.79 5.34
CA GLU A 66 19.59 20.31 4.04
C GLU A 66 20.55 21.49 4.28
#